data_AF-A0A7X4A7R2-F1
#
_entry.id   AF-A0A7X4A7R2-F1
#
_cell.length_a   1.000
_cell.length_b   1.000
_cell.length_c   1.000
_cell.angle_alpha   90.00
_cell.angle_beta   90.00
_cell.angle_gamma   90.00
#
_symmetry.space_group_name_H-M   'P 1'
#
loop_
_entity.id
_entity.type
_entity.pdbx_description
1 polymer ?
#
loop_
_entity_poly.entity_id
_entity_poly.type
_entity_poly.pdbx_seq_one_letter_code
_entity_poly.pdbx_strand_id
1 'polypeptide(L)'
;MSAFDRMSVSLSILIFYLFPFIVGLLAAALRIERLRPAMLVGLAVAFFGLFLALDTEGELDLLGVALAALSALAISGNILVSGKLFRRGMSPVSLALWVMIGASVVFAITLASSGGFRWPDSGTGWWAYWGSVVFVGIAFIMFYAALDLLRESRTALVMNLEPIATIVMAVALFGEAFGATQWAGAVLVVLAIVGVTLAGRKG
;
A
#
# COMPACT_ATOMS: atom_id res chain seq x y z
N MET A 1 -2.76 13.89 -14.86
CA MET A 1 -3.86 14.20 -13.92
C MET A 1 -3.98 13.04 -12.96
N SER A 2 -3.80 13.29 -11.68
CA SER A 2 -3.78 12.31 -10.59
C SER A 2 -4.96 12.55 -9.62
N ALA A 3 -5.24 11.60 -8.72
CA ALA A 3 -6.21 11.80 -7.64
C ALA A 3 -5.82 12.98 -6.71
N PHE A 4 -4.51 13.15 -6.48
CA PHE A 4 -3.95 14.24 -5.67
C PHE A 4 -4.16 15.63 -6.30
N ASP A 5 -4.38 15.70 -7.62
CA ASP A 5 -4.71 16.96 -8.30
C ASP A 5 -6.18 17.38 -8.06
N ARG A 6 -7.00 16.49 -7.47
CA ARG A 6 -8.46 16.64 -7.35
C ARG A 6 -8.98 16.65 -5.93
N MET A 7 -8.25 16.05 -4.99
CA MET A 7 -8.64 15.92 -3.58
C MET A 7 -7.40 15.87 -2.69
N SER A 8 -7.60 15.97 -1.38
CA SER A 8 -6.50 15.91 -0.42
C SER A 8 -5.73 14.59 -0.51
N VAL A 9 -4.44 14.65 -0.17
CA VAL A 9 -3.55 13.49 -0.18
C VAL A 9 -4.05 12.43 0.80
N SER A 10 -4.51 12.82 1.99
CA SER A 10 -5.05 11.90 2.99
C SER A 10 -6.32 11.18 2.52
N LEU A 11 -7.25 11.88 1.84
CA LEU A 11 -8.44 11.24 1.24
C LEU A 11 -8.08 10.27 0.11
N SER A 12 -7.17 10.68 -0.79
CA SER A 12 -6.70 9.83 -1.88
C SER A 12 -6.07 8.54 -1.35
N ILE A 13 -5.23 8.67 -0.32
CA ILE A 13 -4.54 7.56 0.33
C ILE A 13 -5.55 6.65 1.06
N LEU A 14 -6.53 7.21 1.78
CA LEU A 14 -7.54 6.42 2.45
C LEU A 14 -8.37 5.58 1.46
N ILE A 15 -8.78 6.17 0.34
CA ILE A 15 -9.50 5.46 -0.73
C ILE A 15 -8.59 4.38 -1.35
N PHE A 16 -7.31 4.68 -1.57
CA PHE A 16 -6.35 3.69 -2.04
C PHE A 16 -6.27 2.49 -1.10
N TYR A 17 -6.23 2.70 0.21
CA TYR A 17 -6.23 1.66 1.25
C TYR A 17 -7.57 0.90 1.39
N LEU A 18 -8.52 1.07 0.47
CA LEU A 18 -9.58 0.07 0.24
C LEU A 18 -9.05 -1.20 -0.43
N PHE A 19 -7.85 -1.18 -1.02
CA PHE A 19 -7.30 -2.35 -1.72
C PHE A 19 -7.28 -3.64 -0.89
N PRO A 20 -7.05 -3.66 0.44
CA PRO A 20 -7.09 -4.91 1.21
C PRO A 20 -8.48 -5.55 1.25
N PHE A 21 -9.56 -4.75 1.22
CA PHE A 21 -10.91 -5.27 1.04
C PHE A 21 -11.12 -5.85 -0.35
N ILE A 22 -10.67 -5.12 -1.36
CA ILE A 22 -10.79 -5.54 -2.76
C ILE A 22 -10.05 -6.87 -2.95
N VAL A 23 -8.82 -7.00 -2.44
CA VAL A 23 -8.05 -8.26 -2.47
C VAL A 23 -8.82 -9.38 -1.77
N GLY A 24 -9.32 -9.16 -0.55
CA GLY A 24 -10.08 -10.18 0.18
C GLY A 24 -11.33 -10.65 -0.57
N LEU A 25 -12.12 -9.72 -1.10
CA LEU A 25 -13.35 -10.00 -1.85
C LEU A 25 -13.07 -10.70 -3.18
N LEU A 26 -12.09 -10.21 -3.95
CA LEU A 26 -11.71 -10.81 -5.23
C LEU A 26 -11.06 -12.18 -5.03
N ALA A 27 -10.20 -12.37 -4.03
CA ALA A 27 -9.63 -13.68 -3.70
C ALA A 27 -10.73 -14.70 -3.37
N ALA A 28 -11.78 -14.27 -2.65
CA ALA A 28 -12.94 -15.10 -2.35
C ALA A 28 -13.77 -15.41 -3.60
N ALA A 29 -14.08 -14.41 -4.43
CA ALA A 29 -14.84 -14.56 -5.65
C ALA A 29 -14.14 -15.48 -6.67
N LEU A 30 -12.82 -15.36 -6.79
CA LEU A 30 -11.96 -16.18 -7.64
C LEU A 30 -11.64 -17.55 -7.04
N ARG A 31 -12.18 -17.87 -5.85
CA ARG A 31 -11.95 -19.13 -5.11
C ARG A 31 -10.46 -19.41 -4.82
N ILE A 32 -9.65 -18.36 -4.72
CA ILE A 32 -8.23 -18.44 -4.33
C ILE A 32 -8.14 -18.67 -2.82
N GLU A 33 -8.97 -17.96 -2.05
CA GLU A 33 -9.01 -18.03 -0.59
C GLU A 33 -10.45 -18.05 -0.06
N ARG A 34 -10.67 -18.66 1.11
CA ARG A 34 -11.95 -18.53 1.81
C ARG A 34 -11.92 -17.29 2.70
N LEU A 35 -12.90 -16.40 2.52
CA LEU A 35 -13.04 -15.21 3.35
C LEU A 35 -13.55 -15.60 4.74
N ARG A 36 -12.66 -15.61 5.74
CA ARG A 36 -13.02 -15.88 7.13
C ARG A 36 -13.67 -14.63 7.75
N PRO A 37 -14.70 -14.73 8.60
CA PRO A 37 -15.32 -13.58 9.26
C PRO A 37 -14.31 -12.72 10.05
N ALA A 38 -13.33 -13.36 10.71
CA ALA A 38 -12.26 -12.65 11.40
C ALA A 38 -11.48 -11.70 10.47
N MET A 39 -11.28 -12.10 9.20
CA MET A 39 -10.60 -11.28 8.20
C MET A 39 -11.41 -10.03 7.83
N LEU A 40 -12.71 -10.19 7.62
CA LEU A 40 -13.62 -9.07 7.33
C LEU A 40 -13.66 -8.06 8.48
N VAL A 41 -13.78 -8.55 9.71
CA VAL A 41 -13.76 -7.71 10.90
C VAL A 41 -12.41 -6.99 11.02
N GLY A 42 -11.30 -7.70 10.83
CA GLY A 42 -9.97 -7.10 10.87
C GLY A 42 -9.77 -6.02 9.81
N LEU A 43 -10.24 -6.24 8.58
CA LEU A 43 -10.20 -5.23 7.51
C LEU A 43 -11.03 -3.99 7.86
N ALA A 44 -12.24 -4.17 8.39
CA ALA A 44 -13.09 -3.07 8.86
C ALA A 44 -12.46 -2.27 9.99
N VAL A 45 -11.91 -2.95 10.99
CA VAL A 45 -11.24 -2.30 12.12
C VAL A 45 -9.96 -1.58 11.67
N ALA A 46 -9.16 -2.19 10.80
CA ALA A 46 -7.95 -1.55 10.26
C ALA A 46 -8.28 -0.32 9.41
N PHE A 47 -9.29 -0.39 8.55
CA PHE A 47 -9.68 0.75 7.72
C PHE A 47 -10.25 1.90 8.54
N PHE A 48 -11.06 1.60 9.56
CA PHE A 48 -11.52 2.62 10.49
C PHE A 48 -10.36 3.23 11.28
N GLY A 49 -9.40 2.42 11.74
CA GLY A 49 -8.19 2.92 12.38
C GLY A 49 -7.38 3.83 11.45
N LEU A 50 -7.31 3.50 10.17
CA LEU A 50 -6.62 4.31 9.17
C LEU A 50 -7.33 5.65 8.91
N PHE A 51 -8.67 5.65 8.84
CA PHE A 51 -9.46 6.88 8.75
C PHE A 51 -9.14 7.85 9.91
N LEU A 52 -9.00 7.32 11.13
CA LEU A 52 -8.59 8.11 12.30
C LEU A 52 -7.11 8.55 12.24
N ALA A 53 -6.22 7.70 11.72
CA ALA A 53 -4.79 7.94 11.67
C ALA A 53 -4.37 8.99 10.64
N LEU A 54 -5.05 9.03 9.49
CA LEU A 54 -4.70 9.89 8.35
C LEU A 54 -5.25 11.31 8.43
N ASP A 55 -6.02 11.63 9.48
CA ASP A 55 -6.63 12.95 9.69
C ASP A 55 -7.30 13.48 8.42
N THR A 56 -8.29 12.74 7.94
CA THR A 56 -8.88 13.00 6.62
C THR A 56 -9.74 14.26 6.64
N GLU A 57 -9.23 15.31 6.01
CA GLU A 57 -9.95 16.56 5.76
C GLU A 57 -10.04 16.82 4.24
N GLY A 58 -11.07 17.56 3.82
CA GLY A 58 -11.26 18.01 2.45
C GLY A 58 -12.55 17.52 1.78
N GLU A 59 -12.82 18.05 0.58
CA GLU A 59 -14.00 17.70 -0.21
C GLU A 59 -13.74 16.50 -1.11
N LEU A 60 -14.78 15.71 -1.35
CA LEU A 60 -14.74 14.57 -2.26
C LEU A 60 -15.02 15.03 -3.70
N ASP A 61 -14.02 14.92 -4.57
CA ASP A 61 -14.20 15.03 -6.02
C ASP A 61 -14.42 13.64 -6.64
N LEU A 62 -15.49 13.48 -7.41
CA LEU A 62 -15.88 12.18 -7.98
C LEU A 62 -14.79 11.59 -8.89
N LEU A 63 -14.09 12.42 -9.66
CA LEU A 63 -13.01 11.94 -10.53
C LEU A 63 -11.80 11.52 -9.68
N GLY A 64 -11.44 12.29 -8.66
CA GLY A 64 -10.42 11.92 -7.68
C GLY A 64 -10.71 10.58 -7.01
N VAL A 65 -11.96 10.36 -6.57
CA VAL A 65 -12.42 9.08 -5.99
C VAL A 65 -12.23 7.95 -7.00
N ALA A 66 -12.67 8.14 -8.25
CA ALA A 66 -12.57 7.13 -9.30
C ALA A 66 -11.11 6.78 -9.61
N LEU A 67 -10.21 7.76 -9.66
CA LEU A 67 -8.78 7.55 -9.89
C LEU A 67 -8.12 6.80 -8.73
N ALA A 68 -8.41 7.17 -7.48
CA ALA A 68 -7.87 6.48 -6.30
C ALA A 68 -8.41 5.04 -6.20
N ALA A 69 -9.70 4.83 -6.49
CA ALA A 69 -10.30 3.50 -6.54
C ALA A 69 -9.70 2.65 -7.67
N LEU A 70 -9.40 3.24 -8.83
CA LEU A 70 -8.71 2.56 -9.92
C LEU A 70 -7.30 2.12 -9.51
N SER A 71 -6.57 2.96 -8.76
CA SER A 71 -5.28 2.59 -8.18
C SER A 71 -5.41 1.43 -7.18
N ALA A 72 -6.43 1.44 -6.33
CA ALA A 72 -6.73 0.35 -5.39
C ALA A 72 -7.05 -0.97 -6.12
N LEU A 73 -7.79 -0.90 -7.23
CA LEU A 73 -8.06 -2.05 -8.10
C LEU A 73 -6.78 -2.56 -8.79
N ALA A 74 -5.93 -1.66 -9.28
CA ALA A 74 -4.69 -2.02 -9.96
C ALA A 74 -3.72 -2.77 -9.03
N ILE A 75 -3.50 -2.26 -7.80
CA ILE A 75 -2.66 -2.96 -6.82
C ILE A 75 -3.28 -4.28 -6.36
N SER A 76 -4.62 -4.34 -6.23
CA SER A 76 -5.31 -5.60 -5.92
C SER A 76 -5.11 -6.64 -7.02
N GLY A 77 -5.22 -6.23 -8.28
CA GLY A 77 -4.91 -7.06 -9.44
C GLY A 77 -3.46 -7.53 -9.43
N ASN A 78 -2.51 -6.63 -9.14
CA ASN A 78 -1.10 -6.99 -9.00
C ASN A 78 -0.90 -8.08 -7.94
N ILE A 79 -1.48 -7.92 -6.75
CA ILE A 79 -1.36 -8.90 -5.65
C ILE A 79 -1.89 -10.28 -6.08
N LEU A 80 -3.08 -10.34 -6.67
CA LEU A 80 -3.71 -11.61 -7.07
C LEU A 80 -2.98 -12.30 -8.23
N VAL A 81 -2.54 -11.52 -9.21
CA VAL A 81 -1.77 -12.04 -10.35
C VAL A 81 -0.41 -12.53 -9.88
N SER A 82 0.28 -11.76 -9.04
CA SER A 82 1.57 -12.12 -8.44
C SER A 82 1.49 -13.42 -7.66
N GLY A 83 0.49 -13.57 -6.78
CA GLY A 83 0.26 -14.82 -6.05
C GLY A 83 0.04 -16.02 -6.98
N LYS A 84 -0.62 -15.82 -8.12
CA LYS A 84 -0.78 -16.87 -9.16
C LYS A 84 0.54 -17.21 -9.86
N LEU A 85 1.40 -16.22 -10.12
CA LEU A 85 2.73 -16.44 -10.72
C LEU A 85 3.66 -17.18 -9.76
N PHE A 86 3.62 -16.86 -8.46
CA PHE A 86 4.38 -17.57 -7.43
C PHE A 86 3.98 -19.04 -7.31
N ARG A 87 2.67 -19.33 -7.35
CA ARG A 87 2.18 -20.72 -7.44
C ARG A 87 2.65 -21.48 -8.68
N ARG A 88 3.14 -20.78 -9.71
CA ARG A 88 3.74 -21.36 -10.93
C ARG A 88 5.27 -21.43 -10.87
N GLY A 89 5.87 -21.15 -9.72
CA GLY A 89 7.32 -21.23 -9.48
C GLY A 89 8.11 -19.98 -9.87
N MET A 90 7.45 -18.85 -10.13
CA MET A 90 8.17 -17.58 -10.32
C MET A 90 8.78 -17.12 -8.99
N SER A 91 10.06 -16.71 -9.00
CA SER A 91 10.68 -16.18 -7.78
C SER A 91 10.20 -14.75 -7.47
N PRO A 92 10.11 -14.36 -6.17
CA PRO A 92 9.77 -12.99 -5.77
C PRO A 92 10.70 -11.93 -6.37
N VAL A 93 12.00 -12.22 -6.43
CA VAL A 93 13.01 -11.32 -7.00
C VAL A 93 12.80 -11.14 -8.50
N SER A 94 12.54 -12.22 -9.24
CA SER A 94 12.26 -12.15 -10.68
C SER A 94 11.01 -11.31 -10.97
N LEU A 95 9.96 -11.47 -10.16
CA LEU A 95 8.74 -10.67 -10.34
C LEU A 95 8.98 -9.19 -10.00
N ALA A 96 9.70 -8.90 -8.92
CA ALA A 96 10.09 -7.54 -8.57
C ALA A 96 10.84 -6.85 -9.72
N LEU A 97 11.81 -7.54 -10.33
CA LEU A 97 12.56 -7.02 -11.48
C LEU A 97 11.66 -6.71 -12.67
N TRP A 98 10.76 -7.61 -13.06
CA TRP A 98 9.85 -7.38 -14.19
C TRP A 98 8.90 -6.21 -13.92
N VAL A 99 8.38 -6.09 -12.72
CA VAL A 99 7.51 -4.98 -12.32
C VAL A 99 8.28 -3.66 -12.32
N MET A 100 9.51 -3.63 -11.82
CA MET A 100 10.36 -2.43 -11.83
C MET A 100 10.75 -2.02 -13.27
N ILE A 101 11.03 -2.97 -14.15
CA ILE A 101 11.28 -2.69 -15.58
C ILE A 101 10.02 -2.08 -16.22
N GLY A 102 8.85 -2.69 -16.01
CA GLY A 102 7.58 -2.16 -16.52
C GLY A 102 7.29 -0.75 -16.00
N ALA A 103 7.46 -0.53 -14.70
CA ALA A 103 7.32 0.78 -14.08
C ALA A 103 8.31 1.81 -14.67
N SER A 104 9.57 1.41 -14.90
CA SER A 104 10.59 2.28 -15.50
C SER A 104 10.20 2.72 -16.91
N VAL A 105 9.62 1.83 -17.73
CA VAL A 105 9.12 2.17 -19.06
C VAL A 105 7.96 3.17 -18.97
N VAL A 106 6.97 2.91 -18.11
CA VAL A 106 5.83 3.82 -17.91
C VAL A 106 6.29 5.18 -17.42
N PHE A 107 7.22 5.23 -16.46
CA PHE A 107 7.77 6.48 -15.96
C PHE A 107 8.62 7.20 -16.99
N ALA A 108 9.42 6.51 -17.81
CA ALA A 108 10.18 7.13 -18.89
C ALA A 108 9.26 7.82 -19.92
N ILE A 109 8.15 7.17 -20.30
CA ILE A 109 7.14 7.74 -21.21
C ILE A 109 6.47 8.97 -20.56
N THR A 110 6.11 8.87 -19.28
CA THR A 110 5.49 9.97 -18.53
C THR A 110 6.45 11.16 -18.44
N LEU A 111 7.71 10.90 -18.12
CA LEU A 111 8.76 11.91 -17.99
C LEU A 111 9.04 12.65 -19.31
N ALA A 112 9.03 11.90 -20.42
CA ALA A 112 9.18 12.48 -21.76
C ALA A 112 8.01 13.43 -22.12
N SER A 113 6.81 13.18 -21.61
CA SER A 113 5.63 14.03 -21.84
C SER A 113 5.48 15.18 -20.83
N SER A 114 6.15 15.12 -19.67
CA SER A 114 5.99 16.08 -18.57
C SER A 114 7.12 17.12 -18.43
N GLY A 115 7.96 17.31 -19.46
CA GLY A 115 9.00 18.34 -19.46
C GLY A 115 10.38 17.90 -18.96
N GLY A 116 10.62 16.59 -18.82
CA GLY A 116 11.94 16.01 -18.55
C GLY A 116 12.30 15.81 -17.07
N PHE A 117 13.49 15.26 -16.83
CA PHE A 117 14.01 14.94 -15.50
C PHE A 117 14.81 16.11 -14.92
N ARG A 118 14.51 16.47 -13.66
CA ARG A 118 15.33 17.42 -12.91
C ARG A 118 16.29 16.64 -12.01
N TRP A 119 17.58 16.73 -12.33
CA TRP A 119 18.62 16.10 -11.54
C TRP A 119 18.79 16.79 -10.18
N PRO A 120 19.24 16.07 -9.13
CA PRO A 120 19.55 16.70 -7.86
C PRO A 120 20.71 17.68 -8.00
N ASP A 121 20.52 18.90 -7.48
CA ASP A 121 21.52 19.98 -7.54
C ASP A 121 22.39 20.07 -6.28
N SER A 122 22.20 19.15 -5.31
CA SER A 122 22.91 19.17 -4.02
C SER A 122 23.39 17.77 -3.61
N GLY A 123 24.44 17.72 -2.78
CA GLY A 123 24.95 16.46 -2.23
C GLY A 123 23.88 15.70 -1.42
N THR A 124 23.07 16.40 -0.64
CA THR A 124 21.92 15.82 0.06
C THR A 124 20.88 15.25 -0.90
N GLY A 125 20.62 15.96 -2.01
CA GLY A 125 19.71 15.47 -3.05
C GLY A 125 20.19 14.18 -3.71
N TRP A 126 21.50 14.03 -3.94
CA TRP A 126 22.07 12.79 -4.45
C TRP A 126 21.96 11.63 -3.46
N TRP A 127 22.20 11.88 -2.17
CA TRP A 127 21.99 10.87 -1.13
C TRP A 127 20.52 10.46 -1.03
N ALA A 128 19.59 11.42 -1.10
CA ALA A 128 18.15 11.13 -1.12
C ALA A 128 17.74 10.31 -2.36
N TYR A 129 18.29 10.64 -3.53
CA TYR A 129 18.05 9.90 -4.77
C TYR A 129 18.51 8.44 -4.67
N TRP A 130 19.79 8.21 -4.34
CA TRP A 130 20.33 6.84 -4.23
C TRP A 130 19.71 6.06 -3.08
N GLY A 131 19.45 6.73 -1.95
CA GLY A 131 18.70 6.16 -0.84
C GLY A 131 17.34 5.67 -1.30
N SER A 132 16.57 6.50 -2.01
CA SER A 132 15.25 6.13 -2.53
C SER A 132 15.32 4.92 -3.46
N VAL A 133 16.29 4.89 -4.38
CA VAL A 133 16.49 3.74 -5.30
C VAL A 133 16.71 2.44 -4.52
N VAL A 134 17.60 2.46 -3.52
CA VAL A 134 17.92 1.28 -2.72
C VAL A 134 16.73 0.84 -1.86
N PHE A 135 16.10 1.77 -1.14
CA PHE A 135 14.97 1.46 -0.27
C PHE A 135 13.76 0.95 -1.05
N VAL A 136 13.46 1.53 -2.21
CA VAL A 136 12.38 1.05 -3.09
C VAL A 136 12.69 -0.37 -3.59
N GLY A 137 13.90 -0.64 -4.04
CA GLY A 137 14.29 -2.00 -4.47
C GLY A 137 14.10 -3.04 -3.35
N ILE A 138 14.58 -2.72 -2.14
CA ILE A 138 14.41 -3.58 -0.96
C ILE A 138 12.92 -3.75 -0.63
N ALA A 139 12.14 -2.65 -0.60
CA ALA A 139 10.73 -2.68 -0.27
C ALA A 139 9.93 -3.58 -1.23
N PHE A 140 10.17 -3.50 -2.54
CA PHE A 140 9.49 -4.35 -3.51
C PHE A 140 9.88 -5.83 -3.40
N ILE A 141 11.15 -6.13 -3.16
CA ILE A 141 11.59 -7.52 -2.91
C ILE A 141 10.93 -8.06 -1.64
N MET A 142 10.92 -7.28 -0.55
CA MET A 142 10.27 -7.66 0.70
C MET A 142 8.76 -7.81 0.56
N PHE A 143 8.10 -6.91 -0.19
CA PHE A 143 6.69 -6.98 -0.51
C PHE A 143 6.34 -8.28 -1.21
N TYR A 144 7.08 -8.62 -2.27
CA TYR A 144 6.83 -9.84 -3.03
C TYR A 144 7.23 -11.10 -2.25
N ALA A 145 8.28 -11.05 -1.43
CA ALA A 145 8.62 -12.15 -0.53
C ALA A 145 7.52 -12.37 0.52
N ALA A 146 6.99 -11.31 1.12
CA ALA A 146 5.85 -11.40 2.03
C ALA A 146 4.62 -11.98 1.33
N LEU A 147 4.39 -11.60 0.07
CA LEU A 147 3.29 -12.13 -0.74
C LEU A 147 3.47 -13.61 -1.15
N ASP A 148 4.68 -14.10 -1.29
CA ASP A 148 4.97 -15.52 -1.55
C ASP A 148 4.84 -16.37 -0.27
N LEU A 149 5.23 -15.79 0.87
CA LEU A 149 5.16 -16.45 2.19
C LEU A 149 3.74 -16.45 2.78
N LEU A 150 2.95 -15.41 2.52
CA LEU A 150 1.61 -15.21 3.05
C LEU A 150 0.57 -15.36 1.96
N ARG A 151 -0.68 -15.57 2.37
CA ARG A 151 -1.82 -15.53 1.44
C ARG A 151 -2.11 -14.09 1.03
N GLU A 152 -2.62 -13.88 -0.18
CA GLU A 152 -2.90 -12.58 -0.79
C GLU A 152 -3.67 -11.64 0.14
N SER A 153 -4.74 -12.15 0.75
CA SER A 153 -5.57 -11.39 1.68
C SER A 153 -4.79 -10.94 2.92
N ARG A 154 -3.98 -11.83 3.51
CA ARG A 154 -3.16 -11.52 4.69
C ARG A 154 -2.06 -10.52 4.37
N THR A 155 -1.40 -10.67 3.23
CA THR A 155 -0.39 -9.71 2.77
C THR A 155 -1.00 -8.33 2.65
N ALA A 156 -2.16 -8.22 1.99
CA ALA A 156 -2.82 -6.94 1.83
C ALA A 156 -3.22 -6.29 3.18
N LEU A 157 -3.67 -7.09 4.15
CA LEU A 157 -3.94 -6.60 5.50
C LEU A 157 -2.67 -6.10 6.20
N VAL A 158 -1.53 -6.81 6.07
CA VAL A 158 -0.24 -6.40 6.66
C VAL A 158 0.26 -5.09 6.03
N MET A 159 -0.05 -4.82 4.77
CA MET A 159 0.33 -3.56 4.11
C MET A 159 -0.36 -2.32 4.72
N ASN A 160 -1.44 -2.48 5.49
CA ASN A 160 -1.98 -1.38 6.29
C ASN A 160 -1.04 -0.94 7.43
N LEU A 161 0.07 -1.64 7.68
CA LEU A 161 1.14 -1.13 8.56
C LEU A 161 2.00 -0.06 7.92
N GLU A 162 2.05 0.04 6.59
CA GLU A 162 2.80 1.07 5.87
C GLU A 162 2.46 2.50 6.31
N PRO A 163 1.18 2.93 6.39
CA PRO A 163 0.84 4.28 6.84
C PRO A 163 1.22 4.48 8.31
N ILE A 164 1.16 3.42 9.13
CA ILE A 164 1.56 3.51 10.54
C ILE A 164 3.06 3.68 10.69
N ALA A 165 3.85 2.92 9.93
CA ALA A 165 5.30 3.10 9.88
C ALA A 165 5.67 4.50 9.37
N THR A 166 4.93 5.02 8.39
CA THR A 166 5.10 6.37 7.87
C THR A 166 4.85 7.43 8.96
N ILE A 167 3.76 7.31 9.71
CA ILE A 167 3.44 8.21 10.84
C ILE A 167 4.55 8.17 11.90
N VAL A 168 4.98 6.97 12.30
CA VAL A 168 6.05 6.82 13.32
C VAL A 168 7.36 7.42 12.84
N MET A 169 7.73 7.20 11.57
CA MET A 169 8.92 7.82 10.98
C MET A 169 8.79 9.34 10.89
N ALA A 170 7.59 9.86 10.57
CA ALA A 170 7.36 11.29 10.49
C ALA A 170 7.55 11.99 11.84
N VAL A 171 7.01 11.40 12.91
CA VAL A 171 7.23 11.86 14.28
C VAL A 171 8.71 11.76 14.67
N ALA A 172 9.36 10.63 14.40
CA ALA A 172 10.72 10.36 14.86
C ALA A 172 11.80 11.17 14.12
N LEU A 173 11.65 11.36 12.81
CA LEU A 173 12.64 11.99 11.95
C LEU A 173 12.38 13.48 11.72
N PHE A 174 11.11 13.88 11.64
CA PHE A 174 10.72 15.26 11.32
C PHE A 174 10.10 16.00 12.49
N GLY A 175 9.83 15.33 13.62
CA GLY A 175 9.24 15.96 14.80
C GLY A 175 7.79 16.40 14.59
N GLU A 176 7.07 15.79 13.65
CA GLU A 176 5.67 16.10 13.40
C GLU A 176 4.80 15.79 14.62
N ALA A 177 3.89 16.70 14.95
CA ALA A 177 2.97 16.55 16.06
C ALA A 177 1.71 15.82 15.60
N PHE A 178 1.50 14.62 16.13
CA PHE A 178 0.29 13.82 15.89
C PHE A 178 -0.67 13.88 17.08
N GLY A 179 -1.95 14.09 16.80
CA GLY A 179 -3.01 14.17 17.80
C GLY A 179 -3.36 12.81 18.42
N ALA A 180 -4.08 12.84 19.55
CA ALA A 180 -4.51 11.63 20.26
C ALA A 180 -5.36 10.70 19.38
N THR A 181 -6.22 11.26 18.52
CA THR A 181 -7.06 10.50 17.58
C THR A 181 -6.23 9.73 16.56
N GLN A 182 -5.16 10.33 16.04
CA GLN A 182 -4.30 9.68 15.05
C GLN A 182 -3.53 8.50 15.66
N TRP A 183 -3.02 8.67 16.89
CA TRP A 183 -2.41 7.59 17.65
C TRP A 183 -3.39 6.46 17.98
N ALA A 184 -4.63 6.80 18.38
CA ALA A 184 -5.67 5.80 18.60
C ALA A 184 -5.97 5.01 17.33
N GLY A 185 -6.06 5.68 16.18
CA GLY A 185 -6.19 5.07 14.87
C GLY A 185 -5.04 4.11 14.54
N ALA A 186 -3.79 4.55 14.76
CA ALA A 186 -2.59 3.74 14.55
C ALA A 186 -2.57 2.47 15.41
N VAL A 187 -2.89 2.58 16.69
CA VAL A 187 -3.02 1.43 17.59
C VAL A 187 -4.12 0.47 17.12
N LEU A 188 -5.26 1.01 16.66
CA LEU A 188 -6.38 0.20 16.20
C LEU A 188 -6.01 -0.64 14.97
N VAL A 189 -5.24 -0.08 14.03
CA VAL A 189 -4.70 -0.82 12.88
C VAL A 189 -3.82 -1.99 13.34
N VAL A 190 -2.88 -1.74 14.25
CA VAL A 190 -1.98 -2.78 14.77
C VAL A 190 -2.78 -3.90 15.47
N LEU A 191 -3.75 -3.53 16.31
CA LEU A 191 -4.59 -4.51 17.00
C LEU A 191 -5.42 -5.36 16.04
N ALA A 192 -5.96 -4.77 14.97
CA ALA A 192 -6.69 -5.50 13.94
C ALA A 192 -5.81 -6.58 13.27
N ILE A 193 -4.58 -6.21 12.90
CA ILE A 193 -3.63 -7.10 12.22
C ILE A 193 -3.19 -8.23 13.15
N VAL A 194 -2.86 -7.91 14.41
CA VAL A 194 -2.51 -8.91 15.43
C VAL A 194 -3.69 -9.85 15.69
N GLY A 195 -4.90 -9.30 15.85
CA GLY A 195 -6.12 -10.08 16.09
C GLY A 195 -6.41 -11.09 14.98
N VAL A 196 -6.35 -10.67 13.72
CA VAL A 196 -6.51 -11.56 12.56
C VAL A 196 -5.43 -12.63 12.52
N THR A 197 -4.18 -12.25 12.78
CA THR A 197 -3.04 -13.16 12.75
C THR A 197 -3.18 -14.26 13.81
N LEU A 198 -3.61 -13.90 15.03
CA LEU A 198 -3.85 -14.85 16.11
C LEU A 198 -5.06 -15.76 15.85
N ALA A 199 -6.16 -15.21 15.31
CA ALA A 199 -7.32 -16.00 14.91
C ALA A 199 -6.98 -17.02 13.82
N GLY A 200 -6.04 -16.68 12.94
CA GLY A 200 -5.56 -17.56 11.88
C GLY A 200 -4.66 -18.71 12.33
N ARG A 201 -4.15 -18.72 13.58
CA ARG A 201 -3.34 -19.82 14.16
C ARG A 201 -4.19 -20.89 14.84
N LYS A 202 -5.44 -20.57 15.20
CA LYS A 202 -6.32 -21.44 16.00
C LYS A 202 -7.17 -22.43 15.17
N GLY A 203 -7.06 -22.44 13.84
CA GLY A 203 -7.81 -23.38 12.99
C GLY A 203 -7.31 -23.45 11.57
#